data_AF-W1YHE7-F1
#
_entry.id   AF-W1YHE7-F1
#
_cell.length_a   1.000
_cell.length_b   1.000
_cell.length_c   1.000
_cell.angle_alpha   90.00
_cell.angle_beta   90.00
_cell.angle_gamma   90.00
#
_symmetry.space_group_name_H-M   'P 1'
#
loop_
_entity.id
_entity.type
_entity.pdbx_description
1 polymer ?
#
loop_
_entity_poly.entity_id
_entity_poly.type
_entity_poly.pdbx_seq_one_letter_code
_entity_poly.pdbx_strand_id
1 'polypeptide(L)' 'NETLFEILLTIDGKEEFGKNYVLLVPVNAEEDEDGQVEIQAYSFIENEDGTEGELQPIPEDSEDEWNMIEEVFNSF' A
#
# COMPACT_ATOMS: atom_id res chain seq x y z
N ASN A 1 3.33 -21.70 -6.81
CA ASN A 1 3.60 -21.23 -5.44
C ASN A 1 2.83 -19.94 -5.32
N GLU A 2 1.82 -19.90 -4.46
CA GLU A 2 0.95 -18.75 -4.25
C GLU A 2 1.50 -17.97 -3.06
N THR A 3 1.70 -16.66 -3.21
CA THR A 3 2.12 -15.79 -2.10
C THR A 3 0.88 -15.09 -1.58
N LEU A 4 0.63 -15.23 -0.27
CA LEU A 4 -0.50 -14.60 0.40
C LEU A 4 -0.02 -13.31 1.07
N PHE A 5 -0.86 -12.29 1.02
CA PHE A 5 -0.61 -10.98 1.61
C PHE A 5 -1.78 -10.60 2.50
N GLU A 6 -1.48 -9.86 3.56
CA GLU A 6 -2.48 -9.23 4.43
C GLU A 6 -2.45 -7.71 4.22
N ILE A 7 -3.63 -7.11 4.22
CA ILE A 7 -3.75 -5.65 4.18
C ILE A 7 -3.43 -5.14 5.59
N LEU A 8 -2.35 -4.39 5.69
CA LEU A 8 -1.93 -3.73 6.92
C LEU A 8 -2.71 -2.44 7.14
N LEU A 9 -2.80 -1.60 6.08
CA LEU A 9 -3.43 -0.29 6.14
C LEU A 9 -4.00 0.11 4.78
N THR A 10 -5.08 0.90 4.79
CA THR A 10 -5.63 1.57 3.61
C THR A 10 -5.64 3.06 3.85
N ILE A 11 -5.13 3.82 2.89
CA ILE A 11 -4.94 5.27 2.93
C ILE A 11 -5.84 5.90 1.87
N ASP A 12 -6.68 6.84 2.28
CA ASP A 12 -7.56 7.57 1.37
C ASP A 12 -6.80 8.72 0.70
N GLY A 13 -6.32 8.47 -0.51
CA GLY A 13 -5.64 9.46 -1.35
C GLY A 13 -6.56 10.04 -2.42
N LYS A 14 -7.86 9.73 -2.38
CA LYS A 14 -8.79 10.03 -3.46
C LYS A 14 -8.97 11.53 -3.66
N GLU A 15 -8.90 12.32 -2.59
CA GLU A 15 -9.01 13.77 -2.64
C GLU A 15 -7.81 14.44 -3.33
N GLU A 16 -6.60 13.96 -3.10
CA GLU A 16 -5.35 14.57 -3.62
C GLU A 16 -4.94 13.98 -4.98
N PHE A 17 -5.02 12.65 -5.13
CA PHE A 17 -4.46 11.91 -6.26
C PHE A 17 -5.49 11.14 -7.08
N GLY A 18 -6.76 11.13 -6.64
CA GLY A 18 -7.84 10.41 -7.32
C GLY A 18 -7.81 8.88 -7.16
N LYS A 19 -6.96 8.36 -6.28
CA LYS A 19 -6.77 6.92 -6.02
C LYS A 19 -6.48 6.67 -4.54
N ASN A 20 -6.78 5.46 -4.07
CA ASN A 20 -6.45 5.04 -2.72
C ASN A 20 -5.10 4.33 -2.71
N TYR A 21 -4.52 4.13 -1.53
CA TYR A 21 -3.31 3.33 -1.35
C TYR A 21 -3.54 2.24 -0.33
N VAL A 22 -2.91 1.09 -0.55
CA VAL A 22 -2.94 -0.04 0.36
C VAL A 22 -1.53 -0.49 0.66
N LEU A 23 -1.27 -0.69 1.94
CA LEU A 23 -0.03 -1.27 2.45
C LEU A 23 -0.28 -2.73 2.76
N LEU A 24 0.59 -3.58 2.24
CA LEU A 24 0.48 -5.03 2.27
C LEU A 24 1.73 -5.60 2.94
N VAL A 25 1.55 -6.65 3.72
CA VAL A 25 2.65 -7.44 4.28
C VAL A 25 2.45 -8.91 3.87
N PRO A 26 3.51 -9.62 3.45
CA PRO A 26 3.42 -11.06 3.22
C PRO A 26 3.00 -11.78 4.51
N VAL A 27 2.07 -12.74 4.44
CA VAL A 27 1.65 -13.54 5.63
C VAL A 27 2.82 -14.31 6.27
N ASN A 28 3.86 -14.55 5.48
CA ASN A 28 5.07 -15.25 5.85
C ASN A 28 6.28 -14.31 5.88
N ALA A 29 6.04 -13.00 6.03
CA ALA A 29 7.12 -12.04 6.21
C ALA A 29 7.92 -12.44 7.46
N GLU A 30 9.21 -12.67 7.25
CA GLU A 30 10.15 -12.88 8.34
C GLU A 30 10.67 -11.51 8.76
N GLU A 31 10.81 -11.33 10.07
CA GLU A 31 11.49 -10.16 10.61
C GLU A 31 12.98 -10.24 10.26
N ASP A 32 13.57 -9.12 9.85
CA ASP A 32 15.01 -9.02 9.64
C ASP A 32 15.80 -8.99 10.97
N GLU A 33 17.12 -8.81 10.89
CA GLU A 33 18.01 -8.81 12.06
C GLU A 33 17.68 -7.70 13.09
N ASP A 34 17.04 -6.63 12.67
CA ASP A 34 16.57 -5.51 13.48
C ASP A 34 15.09 -5.65 13.90
N GLY A 35 14.44 -6.78 13.56
CA GLY A 35 13.04 -7.03 13.91
C GLY A 35 12.03 -6.31 13.02
N GLN A 36 12.41 -5.90 11.81
CA GLN A 36 11.51 -5.17 10.90
C GLN A 36 10.97 -6.09 9.81
N VAL A 37 9.78 -5.76 9.29
CA VAL A 37 9.13 -6.48 8.20
C VAL A 37 9.01 -5.60 6.97
N GLU A 38 9.25 -6.18 5.79
CA GLU A 38 9.10 -5.45 4.54
C GLU A 38 7.62 -5.26 4.19
N ILE A 39 7.21 -3.99 4.06
CA ILE A 39 5.86 -3.59 3.69
C ILE A 39 5.87 -3.11 2.25
N GLN A 40 4.88 -3.53 1.48
CA GLN A 40 4.69 -3.15 0.09
C GLN A 40 3.51 -2.19 -0.03
N ALA A 41 3.70 -1.07 -0.73
CA ALA A 41 2.64 -0.11 -0.99
C ALA A 41 2.19 -0.18 -2.46
N TYR A 42 0.89 -0.19 -2.67
CA TYR A 42 0.26 -0.17 -3.99
C TYR A 42 -0.83 0.88 -4.04
N SER A 43 -1.00 1.51 -5.20
CA SER A 43 -2.20 2.28 -5.48
C SER A 43 -3.36 1.34 -5.83
N PHE A 44 -4.52 1.63 -5.27
CA PHE A 44 -5.77 0.91 -5.49
C PHE A 44 -6.70 1.75 -6.34
N ILE A 45 -7.00 1.23 -7.53
CA ILE A 45 -7.94 1.83 -8.46
C ILE A 45 -9.18 0.94 -8.48
N GLU A 46 -10.25 1.47 -7.91
CA GLU A 46 -11.56 0.82 -7.92
C GLU A 46 -12.13 0.78 -9.34
N ASN A 47 -12.74 -0.33 -9.72
CA ASN A 47 -13.42 -0.46 -11.00
C ASN A 47 -14.73 0.36 -11.02
N GLU A 48 -15.31 0.53 -12.22
CA GLU A 48 -16.49 1.39 -12.43
C GLU A 48 -17.74 0.93 -11.63
N ASP A 49 -17.82 -0.36 -11.31
CA ASP A 49 -18.91 -0.98 -10.54
C ASP A 49 -18.69 -1.00 -9.02
N GLY A 50 -17.49 -0.62 -8.54
CA GLY A 50 -17.17 -0.57 -7.10
C GLY A 50 -17.05 -1.93 -6.40
N THR A 51 -17.01 -3.03 -7.15
CA THR A 51 -16.97 -4.39 -6.59
C THR A 51 -15.57 -4.99 -6.53
N GLU A 52 -14.67 -4.49 -7.37
CA GLU A 52 -13.30 -4.96 -7.51
C GLU A 52 -12.37 -3.76 -7.75
N GLY A 53 -11.07 -3.98 -7.66
CA GLY A 53 -10.10 -2.96 -8.02
C GLY A 53 -8.76 -3.55 -8.39
N GLU A 54 -7.96 -2.76 -9.08
CA GLU A 54 -6.64 -3.14 -9.53
C GLU A 54 -5.59 -2.50 -8.62
N LEU A 55 -4.58 -3.29 -8.26
CA LEU A 55 -3.40 -2.80 -7.56
C LEU A 55 -2.32 -2.46 -8.57
N GLN A 56 -1.86 -1.22 -8.55
CA GLN A 56 -0.77 -0.76 -9.39
C GLN A 56 0.41 -0.29 -8.54
N PRO A 57 1.65 -0.62 -8.93
CA PRO A 57 2.84 -0.13 -8.23
C PRO A 57 2.86 1.39 -8.28
N ILE A 58 3.26 2.01 -7.17
CA ILE A 58 3.44 3.45 -7.09
C ILE A 58 4.79 3.78 -7.75
N PRO A 59 4.84 4.72 -8.71
CA PRO A 59 6.10 5.13 -9.31
C PRO A 59 7.09 5.61 -8.24
N GLU A 60 8.37 5.24 -8.38
CA GLU A 60 9.41 5.69 -7.44
C GLU A 60 9.62 7.21 -7.49
N ASP A 61 9.24 7.85 -8.60
CA ASP A 61 9.27 9.30 -8.81
C ASP A 61 8.03 10.04 -8.28
N SER A 62 7.03 9.33 -7.73
CA SER A 62 5.85 9.92 -7.10
C SER A 62 6.13 10.38 -5.65
N GLU A 63 7.07 11.31 -5.46
CA GLU A 63 7.50 11.78 -4.13
C GLU A 63 6.31 12.24 -3.25
N ASP A 64 5.34 12.97 -3.81
CA ASP A 64 4.16 13.45 -3.07
C ASP A 64 3.28 12.31 -2.55
N GLU A 65 3.11 11.23 -3.34
CA GLU A 65 2.33 10.06 -2.94
C GLU A 65 3.05 9.30 -1.81
N TRP A 66 4.37 9.10 -1.97
CA TRP A 66 5.20 8.45 -0.95
C TRP A 66 5.24 9.24 0.35
N ASN A 67 5.41 10.56 0.29
CA ASN A 67 5.37 11.43 1.47
C ASN A 67 4.06 11.26 2.24
N MET A 68 2.91 11.27 1.55
CA MET A 68 1.61 11.04 2.20
C MET A 68 1.54 9.66 2.85
N ILE A 69 1.99 8.62 2.16
CA ILE A 69 1.97 7.25 2.65
C ILE A 69 2.83 7.11 3.90
N GLU A 70 4.06 7.62 3.85
CA GLU A 70 5.00 7.60 4.98
C GLU A 70 4.47 8.42 6.16
N GLU A 71 3.89 9.59 5.94
CA GLU A 71 3.28 10.42 6.99
C GLU A 71 2.17 9.65 7.73
N VAL A 72 1.26 9.02 6.98
CA VAL A 72 0.15 8.25 7.57
C VAL A 72 0.69 6.99 8.25
N PHE A 73 1.61 6.26 7.63
CA PHE A 73 2.22 5.06 8.18
C PHE A 73 2.99 5.33 9.48
N ASN A 74 3.78 6.40 9.53
CA ASN A 74 4.53 6.80 10.73
C ASN A 74 3.63 7.31 11.87
N SER A 75 2.35 7.60 11.57
CA SER A 75 1.36 8.00 12.57
C SER A 75 0.53 6.84 13.14
N PHE A 76 0.64 5.65 12.55
CA PHE A 76 -0.07 4.43 12.94
C PHE A 76 0.60 3.73 14.13
#